data_AF-A0A838WLW3-F1
#
_entry.id   AF-A0A838WLW3-F1
#
_cell.length_a   1.000
_cell.length_b   1.000
_cell.length_c   1.000
_cell.angle_alpha   90.00
_cell.angle_beta   90.00
_cell.angle_gamma   90.00
#
_symmetry.space_group_name_H-M   'P 1'
#
loop_
_entity.id
_entity.type
_entity.pdbx_description
1 polymer ?
#
loop_
_entity_poly.entity_id
_entity_poly.type
_entity_poly.pdbx_seq_one_letter_code
_entity_poly.pdbx_strand_id
1 'polypeptide(L)'
;MRLIFALLRHLLALAGLAALIEKLFGRPIDWLPPRPPEVDRWLECERGSGDSCTRTIGYAGGTIEVNGHILTIPEGAVDRGRNIQFTLREAATRQLLVIVTAAGPFKGTVDLTLSYARCREKLPPPGTRLAVWRFRTQDGWQFLGGEVDSRTLTITVRNTGISRFAIAEQ
;
A
#
# COMPACT_ATOMS: atom_id res chain seq x y z
N MET A 1 11.87 -27.25 40.78
CA MET A 1 10.64 -26.74 40.10
C MET A 1 10.42 -25.22 40.21
N ARG A 2 11.39 -24.40 40.67
CA ARG A 2 11.25 -22.94 40.78
C ARG A 2 11.95 -22.13 39.67
N LEU A 3 12.93 -22.70 38.96
CA LEU A 3 13.63 -22.02 37.87
C LEU A 3 12.78 -21.86 36.59
N ILE A 4 11.93 -22.84 36.26
CA ILE A 4 11.11 -22.81 35.04
C ILE A 4 10.08 -21.67 35.09
N PHE A 5 9.48 -21.41 36.26
CA PHE A 5 8.50 -20.32 36.44
C PHE A 5 9.14 -18.93 36.33
N ALA A 6 10.39 -18.76 36.76
CA ALA A 6 11.11 -17.49 36.63
C ALA A 6 11.48 -17.17 35.18
N LEU A 7 11.94 -18.19 34.44
CA LEU A 7 12.21 -18.10 33.00
C LEU A 7 10.93 -17.86 32.18
N LEU A 8 9.83 -18.54 32.52
CA LEU A 8 8.54 -18.35 31.83
C LEU A 8 7.96 -16.95 32.07
N ARG A 9 8.12 -16.38 33.28
CA ARG A 9 7.73 -15.00 33.59
C ARG A 9 8.57 -13.95 32.87
N HIS A 10 9.88 -14.18 32.72
CA HIS A 10 10.75 -13.30 31.92
C HIS A 10 10.41 -13.37 30.42
N LEU A 11 10.11 -14.55 29.89
CA LEU A 11 9.67 -14.74 28.50
C LEU A 11 8.30 -14.08 28.24
N LEU A 12 7.35 -14.20 29.17
CA LEU A 12 6.04 -13.53 29.08
C LEU A 12 6.15 -12.00 29.19
N ALA A 13 7.07 -11.49 30.03
CA ALA A 13 7.34 -10.05 30.13
C ALA A 13 8.00 -9.50 28.86
N LEU A 14 8.91 -10.25 28.22
CA LEU A 14 9.50 -9.90 26.92
C LEU A 14 8.47 -9.93 25.79
N ALA A 15 7.56 -10.91 25.78
CA ALA A 15 6.46 -10.96 24.81
C ALA A 15 5.46 -9.81 24.99
N GLY A 16 5.16 -9.44 26.25
CA GLY A 16 4.34 -8.28 26.57
C GLY A 16 5.00 -6.96 26.17
N LEU A 17 6.32 -6.83 26.35
CA LEU A 17 7.08 -5.66 25.91
C LEU A 17 7.15 -5.57 24.37
N ALA A 18 7.32 -6.70 23.68
CA ALA A 18 7.30 -6.75 22.22
C ALA A 18 5.92 -6.30 21.67
N ALA A 19 4.82 -6.79 22.25
CA ALA A 19 3.48 -6.35 21.87
C ALA A 19 3.21 -4.86 22.18
N LEU A 20 3.82 -4.32 23.24
CA LEU A 20 3.70 -2.90 23.60
C LEU A 20 4.55 -2.01 22.69
N ILE A 21 5.75 -2.45 22.31
CA ILE A 21 6.63 -1.79 21.33
C ILE A 21 5.99 -1.81 19.94
N GLU A 22 5.34 -2.91 19.53
CA GLU A 22 4.57 -2.98 18.28
C GLU A 22 3.41 -1.97 18.23
N LYS A 23 2.80 -1.69 19.38
CA LYS A 23 1.67 -0.77 19.52
C LYS A 23 2.11 0.69 19.64
N LEU A 24 3.32 0.95 20.15
CA LEU A 24 3.86 2.30 20.39
C LEU A 24 4.73 2.82 19.25
N PHE A 25 5.45 1.94 18.52
CA PHE A 25 6.39 2.35 17.47
C PHE A 25 5.89 2.13 16.04
N GLY A 26 4.74 1.49 15.85
CA GLY A 26 4.29 1.06 14.53
C GLY A 26 5.25 0.02 13.97
N ARG A 27 4.74 -1.16 13.61
CA ARG A 27 5.58 -2.12 12.87
C ARG A 27 6.22 -1.40 11.66
N PRO A 28 7.50 -1.61 11.34
CA PRO A 28 7.92 -1.44 9.96
C PRO A 28 7.05 -2.43 9.15
N ILE A 29 5.99 -1.92 8.53
CA ILE A 29 5.13 -2.70 7.65
C ILE A 29 5.96 -2.93 6.38
N ASP A 30 6.82 -3.94 6.45
CA ASP A 30 7.68 -4.42 5.36
C ASP A 30 7.43 -5.92 5.08
N TRP A 31 6.34 -6.47 5.60
CA TRP A 31 5.79 -7.72 5.09
C TRP A 31 5.22 -7.43 3.71
N LEU A 32 6.03 -7.74 2.69
CA LEU A 32 5.50 -7.83 1.34
C LEU A 32 4.35 -8.83 1.36
N PRO A 33 3.19 -8.47 0.76
CA PRO A 33 2.15 -9.46 0.55
C PRO A 33 2.71 -10.65 -0.26
N PRO A 34 2.11 -11.85 -0.15
CA PRO A 34 2.51 -13.01 -0.96
C PRO A 34 2.47 -12.67 -2.46
N ARG A 35 2.96 -13.52 -3.36
CA ARG A 35 2.75 -13.28 -4.80
C ARG A 35 1.29 -13.62 -5.19
N PRO A 36 0.61 -12.87 -6.08
CA PRO A 36 -0.65 -13.26 -6.67
C PRO A 36 -0.51 -14.57 -7.44
N PRO A 37 -1.59 -15.36 -7.56
CA PRO A 37 -1.53 -16.67 -8.22
C PRO A 37 -1.39 -16.59 -9.75
N GLU A 38 -1.80 -15.48 -10.38
CA GLU A 38 -1.90 -15.34 -11.85
C GLU A 38 -0.90 -14.33 -12.41
N VAL A 39 0.16 -14.00 -11.68
CA VAL A 39 1.20 -13.09 -12.17
C VAL A 39 2.42 -13.87 -12.62
N ASP A 40 2.82 -13.63 -13.86
CA ASP A 40 4.07 -14.15 -14.41
C ASP A 40 5.25 -13.60 -13.60
N ARG A 41 5.23 -12.29 -13.37
CA ARG A 41 6.26 -11.58 -12.62
C ARG A 41 5.76 -10.28 -12.00
N TRP A 42 6.30 -9.96 -10.82
CA TRP A 42 6.19 -8.61 -10.27
C TRP A 42 6.99 -7.61 -11.11
N LEU A 43 6.47 -6.39 -11.24
CA LEU A 43 7.27 -5.31 -11.79
C LEU A 43 8.43 -4.99 -10.84
N GLU A 44 9.64 -5.30 -11.30
CA GLU A 44 10.88 -5.02 -10.59
C GLU A 44 11.43 -3.66 -10.98
N CYS A 45 11.89 -2.93 -9.96
CA CYS A 45 12.33 -1.56 -10.07
C CYS A 45 13.63 -1.37 -9.27
N GLU A 46 14.14 -0.15 -9.30
CA GLU A 46 15.03 0.31 -8.25
C GLU A 46 14.33 0.25 -6.88
N ARG A 47 15.12 0.23 -5.81
CA ARG A 47 14.57 0.17 -4.45
C ARG A 47 13.81 1.47 -4.18
N GLY A 48 12.54 1.36 -3.80
CA GLY A 48 11.74 2.52 -3.40
C GLY A 48 12.35 3.27 -2.21
N SER A 49 12.00 4.54 -2.07
CA SER A 49 12.54 5.38 -1.00
C SER A 49 11.96 5.05 0.39
N GLY A 50 10.77 4.45 0.43
CA GLY A 50 10.04 4.22 1.68
C GLY A 50 9.17 5.39 2.14
N ASP A 51 9.12 6.47 1.33
CA ASP A 51 8.45 7.71 1.67
C ASP A 51 6.94 7.54 1.82
N SER A 52 6.36 8.43 2.61
CA SER A 52 4.93 8.51 2.80
C SER A 52 4.46 9.94 2.88
N CYS A 53 3.25 10.19 2.42
CA CYS A 53 2.54 11.44 2.58
C CYS A 53 1.22 11.18 3.30
N THR A 54 0.93 11.98 4.31
CA THR A 54 -0.30 11.88 5.11
C THR A 54 -1.05 13.20 5.05
N ARG A 55 -2.36 13.14 4.77
CA ARG A 55 -3.21 14.32 4.67
C ARG A 55 -4.57 14.09 5.28
N THR A 56 -5.10 15.10 5.95
CA THR A 56 -6.48 15.12 6.44
C THR A 56 -7.39 15.65 5.35
N ILE A 57 -8.40 14.86 4.97
CA ILE A 57 -9.33 15.17 3.88
C ILE A 57 -10.76 15.15 4.44
N GLY A 58 -11.52 16.19 4.12
CA GLY A 58 -12.93 16.35 4.46
C GLY A 58 -13.84 16.16 3.25
N TYR A 59 -15.09 16.62 3.37
CA TYR A 59 -16.13 16.43 2.34
C TYR A 59 -15.73 16.93 0.94
N ALA A 60 -14.96 18.02 0.84
CA ALA A 60 -14.53 18.59 -0.45
C ALA A 60 -13.64 17.65 -1.29
N GLY A 61 -13.16 16.54 -0.72
CA GLY A 61 -12.18 15.68 -1.36
C GLY A 61 -10.79 16.28 -1.35
N GLY A 62 -9.88 15.68 -2.12
CA GLY A 62 -8.51 16.14 -2.23
C GLY A 62 -7.57 15.09 -2.78
N THR A 63 -6.29 15.45 -2.86
CA THR A 63 -5.23 14.60 -3.41
C THR A 63 -4.10 14.40 -2.41
N ILE A 64 -3.46 13.24 -2.52
CA ILE A 64 -2.24 12.87 -1.80
C ILE A 64 -1.25 12.35 -2.82
N GLU A 65 -0.02 12.84 -2.76
CA GLU A 65 1.03 12.48 -3.70
C GLU A 65 2.30 12.05 -2.95
N VAL A 66 2.93 10.99 -3.43
CA VAL A 66 4.28 10.56 -3.00
C VAL A 66 4.98 9.90 -4.18
N ASN A 67 6.18 10.35 -4.54
CA ASN A 67 7.00 9.75 -5.61
C ASN A 67 6.27 9.55 -6.95
N GLY A 68 5.37 10.49 -7.31
CA GLY A 68 4.53 10.42 -8.51
C GLY A 68 3.34 9.45 -8.41
N HIS A 69 3.17 8.74 -7.29
CA HIS A 69 1.92 8.04 -6.97
C HIS A 69 0.90 9.06 -6.48
N ILE A 70 -0.31 9.01 -7.01
CA ILE A 70 -1.38 9.98 -6.70
C ILE A 70 -2.62 9.22 -6.24
N LEU A 71 -3.11 9.55 -5.05
CA LEU A 71 -4.42 9.14 -4.56
C LEU A 71 -5.37 10.33 -4.62
N THR A 72 -6.46 10.19 -5.35
CA THR A 72 -7.51 11.21 -5.48
C THR A 72 -8.76 10.74 -4.76
N ILE A 73 -9.19 11.54 -3.79
CA ILE A 73 -10.38 11.33 -2.98
C ILE A 73 -11.44 12.28 -3.54
N PRO A 74 -12.52 11.78 -4.16
CA PRO A 74 -13.53 12.65 -4.75
C PRO A 74 -14.33 13.40 -3.68
N GLU A 75 -14.94 14.51 -4.09
CA GLU A 75 -15.93 15.20 -3.26
C GLU A 75 -17.04 14.24 -2.82
N GLY A 76 -17.45 14.34 -1.56
CA GLY A 76 -18.49 13.50 -0.97
C GLY A 76 -18.03 12.10 -0.56
N ALA A 77 -16.78 11.72 -0.82
CA ALA A 77 -16.22 10.48 -0.29
C ALA A 77 -16.14 10.49 1.24
N VAL A 78 -15.91 11.66 1.85
CA VAL A 78 -15.95 11.85 3.30
C VAL A 78 -17.26 12.55 3.67
N ASP A 79 -17.96 12.08 4.71
CA ASP A 79 -19.21 12.71 5.13
C ASP A 79 -19.00 14.16 5.59
N ARG A 80 -20.02 15.01 5.43
CA ARG A 80 -20.02 16.38 5.95
C ARG A 80 -19.78 16.36 7.47
N GLY A 81 -18.94 17.29 7.95
CA GLY A 81 -18.58 17.37 9.37
C GLY A 81 -17.55 16.34 9.82
N ARG A 82 -17.06 15.46 8.94
CA ARG A 82 -15.97 14.52 9.22
C ARG A 82 -14.70 14.92 8.47
N ASN A 83 -13.58 14.55 9.07
CA ASN A 83 -12.25 14.65 8.49
C ASN A 83 -11.56 13.31 8.70
N ILE A 84 -10.95 12.77 7.65
CA ILE A 84 -10.27 11.47 7.69
C ILE A 84 -8.82 11.70 7.30
N GLN A 85 -7.91 11.15 8.10
CA GLN A 85 -6.50 11.12 7.76
C GLN A 85 -6.27 9.95 6.80
N PHE A 86 -5.75 10.26 5.62
CA PHE A 86 -5.32 9.29 4.62
C PHE A 86 -3.80 9.33 4.51
N THR A 87 -3.18 8.19 4.27
CA THR A 87 -1.74 8.05 4.05
C THR A 87 -1.51 7.27 2.78
N LEU A 88 -0.63 7.78 1.94
CA LEU A 88 -0.08 7.10 0.78
C LEU A 88 1.40 6.86 1.04
N ARG A 89 1.85 5.61 0.93
CA ARG A 89 3.24 5.22 1.19
C ARG A 89 3.76 4.34 0.07
N GLU A 90 4.98 4.63 -0.38
CA GLU A 90 5.73 3.72 -1.21
C GLU A 90 6.60 2.82 -0.32
N ALA A 91 6.57 1.51 -0.53
CA ALA A 91 7.41 0.60 0.24
C ALA A 91 8.87 0.63 -0.23
N ALA A 92 9.82 0.49 0.70
CA ALA A 92 11.26 0.52 0.45
C ALA A 92 11.79 -0.81 -0.12
N THR A 93 11.14 -1.32 -1.17
CA THR A 93 11.40 -2.63 -1.78
C THR A 93 11.71 -2.48 -3.27
N ARG A 94 12.27 -3.52 -3.90
CA ARG A 94 12.49 -3.56 -5.36
C ARG A 94 11.22 -3.86 -6.15
N GLN A 95 10.17 -4.33 -5.51
CA GLN A 95 8.87 -4.52 -6.14
C GLN A 95 8.07 -3.22 -6.00
N LEU A 96 7.37 -2.81 -7.05
CA LEU A 96 6.46 -1.67 -6.93
C LEU A 96 5.32 -2.04 -5.97
N LEU A 97 5.37 -1.52 -4.75
CA LEU A 97 4.39 -1.76 -3.71
C LEU A 97 4.01 -0.42 -3.07
N VAL A 98 2.73 -0.06 -3.19
CA VAL A 98 2.16 1.16 -2.64
C VAL A 98 1.10 0.79 -1.62
N ILE A 99 1.12 1.46 -0.49
CA ILE A 99 0.22 1.22 0.63
C ILE A 99 -0.61 2.46 0.80
N VAL A 100 -1.92 2.29 0.69
CA VAL A 100 -2.89 3.31 1.10
C VAL A 100 -3.41 2.90 2.47
N THR A 101 -3.51 3.85 3.41
CA THR A 101 -4.22 3.71 4.69
C THR A 101 -5.19 4.87 4.91
N ALA A 102 -6.27 4.66 5.66
CA ALA A 102 -7.03 5.77 6.23
C ALA A 102 -7.46 5.46 7.66
N ALA A 103 -7.53 6.49 8.48
CA ALA A 103 -7.85 6.42 9.91
C ALA A 103 -9.36 6.21 10.20
N GLY A 104 -10.17 5.95 9.17
CA GLY A 104 -11.60 5.72 9.32
C GLY A 104 -12.32 5.37 8.02
N PRO A 105 -13.61 5.00 8.12
CA PRO A 105 -14.42 4.65 6.95
C PRO A 105 -14.78 5.90 6.13
N PHE A 106 -14.72 5.74 4.82
CA PHE A 106 -15.14 6.70 3.80
C PHE A 106 -16.03 6.00 2.75
N LYS A 107 -16.75 6.79 1.96
CA LYS A 107 -17.68 6.34 0.92
C LYS A 107 -17.06 6.45 -0.46
N GLY A 108 -17.60 5.66 -1.39
CA GLY A 108 -17.28 5.76 -2.81
C GLY A 108 -15.94 5.15 -3.19
N THR A 109 -15.59 5.35 -4.46
CA THR A 109 -14.31 4.95 -5.05
C THR A 109 -13.31 6.08 -4.96
N VAL A 110 -12.04 5.73 -4.76
CA VAL A 110 -10.90 6.62 -4.95
C VAL A 110 -10.22 6.28 -6.27
N ASP A 111 -9.63 7.28 -6.92
CA ASP A 111 -8.75 7.05 -8.06
C ASP A 111 -7.31 6.94 -7.55
N LEU A 112 -6.62 5.88 -7.95
CA LEU A 112 -5.21 5.66 -7.63
C LEU A 112 -4.42 5.61 -8.92
N THR A 113 -3.47 6.52 -9.06
CA THR A 113 -2.46 6.51 -10.12
C THR A 113 -1.14 6.04 -9.53
N LEU A 114 -0.61 4.95 -10.05
CA LEU A 114 0.66 4.37 -9.63
C LEU A 114 1.74 4.72 -10.65
N SER A 115 2.80 5.38 -10.20
CA SER A 115 3.98 5.64 -11.03
C SER A 115 4.91 4.44 -11.01
N TYR A 116 5.30 3.97 -12.19
CA TYR A 116 6.37 2.99 -12.35
C TYR A 116 7.59 3.58 -13.06
N ALA A 117 7.74 4.92 -13.02
CA ALA A 117 8.88 5.61 -13.59
C ALA A 117 10.23 5.13 -13.01
N ARG A 118 10.26 4.74 -11.73
CA ARG A 118 11.45 4.16 -11.08
C ARG A 118 11.86 2.77 -11.61
N CYS A 119 11.06 2.18 -12.49
CA CYS A 119 11.30 0.88 -13.09
C CYS A 119 11.86 1.02 -14.52
N ARG A 120 12.20 2.25 -14.96
CA ARG A 120 12.61 2.58 -16.34
C ARG A 120 13.74 1.71 -16.88
N GLU A 121 14.74 1.40 -16.06
CA GLU A 121 15.89 0.56 -16.43
C GLU A 121 15.55 -0.94 -16.56
N LYS A 122 14.38 -1.34 -16.09
CA LYS A 122 13.92 -2.74 -16.02
C LYS A 122 12.49 -2.90 -16.53
N LEU A 123 12.09 -2.05 -17.48
CA LEU A 123 10.77 -2.18 -18.08
C LEU A 123 10.66 -3.53 -18.80
N PRO A 124 9.48 -4.17 -18.74
CA PRO A 124 9.24 -5.37 -19.52
C PRO A 124 9.35 -5.10 -21.03
N PRO A 125 9.54 -6.16 -21.85
CA PRO A 125 9.55 -6.03 -23.29
C PRO A 125 8.30 -5.30 -23.83
N PRO A 126 8.42 -4.59 -24.96
CA PRO A 126 7.26 -4.01 -25.63
C PRO A 126 6.18 -5.07 -25.89
N GLY A 127 4.93 -4.75 -25.56
CA GLY A 127 3.79 -5.67 -25.71
C GLY A 127 3.45 -6.47 -24.45
N THR A 128 4.30 -6.50 -23.42
CA THR A 128 3.93 -7.05 -22.10
C THR A 128 2.80 -6.22 -21.50
N ARG A 129 1.77 -6.90 -21.00
CA ARG A 129 0.65 -6.24 -20.36
C ARG A 129 1.00 -5.98 -18.90
N LEU A 130 0.82 -4.74 -18.45
CA LEU A 130 0.93 -4.38 -17.05
C LEU A 130 -0.45 -4.25 -16.42
N ALA A 131 -0.57 -4.68 -15.17
CA ALA A 131 -1.81 -4.51 -14.41
C ALA A 131 -1.56 -4.30 -12.92
N VAL A 132 -2.53 -3.63 -12.28
CA VAL A 132 -2.56 -3.43 -10.85
C VAL A 132 -3.24 -4.60 -10.15
N TRP A 133 -2.60 -5.04 -9.08
CA TRP A 133 -3.11 -6.02 -8.15
C TRP A 133 -3.32 -5.36 -6.79
N ARG A 134 -4.43 -5.70 -6.13
CA ARG A 134 -4.78 -5.22 -4.79
C ARG A 134 -4.70 -6.37 -3.81
N PHE A 135 -3.95 -6.20 -2.72
CA PHE A 135 -3.95 -7.14 -1.60
C PHE A 135 -4.77 -6.60 -0.43
N ARG A 136 -5.76 -7.38 -0.02
CA ARG A 136 -6.51 -7.21 1.23
C ARG A 136 -6.24 -8.40 2.13
N THR A 137 -5.98 -8.16 3.41
CA THR A 137 -5.71 -9.25 4.37
C THR A 137 -6.88 -10.25 4.47
N GLN A 138 -8.11 -9.79 4.23
CA GLN A 138 -9.33 -10.61 4.29
C GLN A 138 -9.50 -11.54 3.08
N ASP A 139 -9.20 -11.02 1.87
CA ASP A 139 -9.59 -11.67 0.61
C ASP A 139 -8.38 -12.07 -0.25
N GLY A 140 -7.16 -11.75 0.19
CA GLY A 140 -5.94 -11.97 -0.56
C GLY A 140 -5.76 -10.99 -1.72
N TRP A 141 -5.15 -11.48 -2.80
CA TRP A 141 -4.92 -10.71 -4.02
C TRP A 141 -6.14 -10.68 -4.92
N GLN A 142 -6.40 -9.51 -5.48
CA GLN A 142 -7.48 -9.26 -6.41
C GLN A 142 -6.94 -8.47 -7.60
N PHE A 143 -7.23 -8.97 -8.79
CA PHE A 143 -6.92 -8.29 -10.04
C PHE A 143 -7.78 -7.04 -10.17
N LEU A 144 -7.16 -5.88 -10.45
CA LEU A 144 -7.87 -4.63 -10.74
C LEU A 144 -7.74 -4.19 -12.20
N GLY A 145 -6.76 -4.71 -12.94
CA GLY A 145 -6.42 -4.17 -14.26
C GLY A 145 -5.80 -2.78 -14.15
N GLY A 146 -6.25 -1.85 -15.00
CA GLY A 146 -5.84 -0.46 -14.98
C GLY A 146 -5.58 0.10 -16.37
N GLU A 147 -5.66 1.42 -16.45
CA GLU A 147 -5.35 2.17 -17.66
C GLU A 147 -3.87 2.57 -17.64
N VAL A 148 -3.09 2.03 -18.56
CA VAL A 148 -1.65 2.25 -18.65
C VAL A 148 -1.36 3.45 -19.55
N ASP A 149 -0.65 4.44 -19.02
CA ASP A 149 -0.03 5.50 -19.80
C ASP A 149 1.49 5.28 -19.84
N SER A 150 1.97 4.79 -20.99
CA SER A 150 3.38 4.50 -21.21
C SER A 150 4.25 5.75 -21.40
N ARG A 151 3.65 6.92 -21.67
CA ARG A 151 4.38 8.19 -21.84
C ARG A 151 4.81 8.74 -20.49
N THR A 152 3.93 8.66 -19.51
CA THR A 152 4.17 9.11 -18.13
C THR A 152 4.64 7.99 -17.21
N LEU A 153 4.62 6.74 -17.69
CA LEU A 153 4.92 5.52 -16.92
C LEU A 153 4.02 5.41 -15.68
N THR A 154 2.70 5.51 -15.91
CA THR A 154 1.68 5.43 -14.85
C THR A 154 0.59 4.42 -15.17
N ILE A 155 -0.01 3.81 -14.15
CA ILE A 155 -1.24 3.01 -14.28
C ILE A 155 -2.31 3.57 -13.34
N THR A 156 -3.48 3.88 -13.88
CA THR A 156 -4.61 4.40 -13.10
C THR A 156 -5.68 3.34 -12.90
N VAL A 157 -6.18 3.23 -11.66
CA VAL A 157 -7.28 2.34 -11.28
C VAL A 157 -8.29 3.07 -10.39
N ARG A 158 -9.57 2.70 -10.56
CA ARG A 158 -10.61 3.01 -9.57
C ARG A 158 -10.64 1.93 -8.52
N ASN A 159 -10.63 2.34 -7.27
CA ASN A 159 -10.61 1.42 -6.15
C ASN A 159 -11.63 1.75 -5.08
N THR A 160 -12.33 0.72 -4.60
CA THR A 160 -13.14 0.80 -3.39
C THR A 160 -12.30 0.37 -2.19
N GLY A 161 -11.62 1.33 -1.56
CA GLY A 161 -11.04 1.13 -0.24
C GLY A 161 -9.53 1.31 -0.12
N ILE A 162 -9.05 0.90 1.03
CA ILE A 162 -7.69 1.07 1.53
C ILE A 162 -6.99 -0.28 1.43
N SER A 163 -5.83 -0.35 0.77
CA SER A 163 -5.17 -1.64 0.49
C SER A 163 -3.69 -1.46 0.17
N ARG A 164 -3.02 -2.58 -0.07
CA ARG A 164 -1.70 -2.61 -0.69
C ARG A 164 -1.87 -2.87 -2.19
N PHE A 165 -1.12 -2.17 -3.00
CA PHE A 165 -1.19 -2.23 -4.45
C PHE A 165 0.17 -2.53 -5.02
N ALA A 166 0.20 -3.38 -6.04
CA ALA A 166 1.42 -3.69 -6.76
C ALA A 166 1.14 -3.77 -8.26
N ILE A 167 2.17 -3.54 -9.07
CA ILE A 167 2.09 -3.74 -10.53
C ILE A 167 2.79 -5.03 -10.89
N ALA A 168 2.18 -5.80 -11.79
CA ALA A 168 2.70 -7.06 -12.29
C ALA A 168 2.53 -7.18 -13.80
N GLU A 169 3.30 -8.09 -14.38
CA GLU A 169 3.20 -8.55 -15.77
C GLU A 169 2.06 -9.58 -15.92
N GLN A 170 1.38 -9.55 -17.06
CA GLN A 170 0.31 -10.45 -17.51
C GLN A 170 0.50 -10.91 -18.94
#